data_AF-A0A1X9M985-F1
#
_entry.id   AF-A0A1X9M985-F1
#
_cell.length_a   1.000
_cell.length_b   1.000
_cell.length_c   1.000
_cell.angle_alpha   90.00
_cell.angle_beta   90.00
_cell.angle_gamma   90.00
#
_symmetry.space_group_name_H-M   'P 1'
#
loop_
_entity.id
_entity.type
_entity.pdbx_description
1 polymer ?
#
loop_
_entity_poly.entity_id
_entity_poly.type
_entity_poly.pdbx_seq_one_letter_code
_entity_poly.pdbx_strand_id
1 'polypeptide(L)'
;MEETQPINRSKFVVKTVFFLSIILSLFHLYTGGFGVLTAMLQRNLHLTLVLILVFLLYPIHKSAKVRWLDYVFIFIVLGSCLYIISTYEQLLFRVGNPVFLDKFFGVLMILLVLEATRRVAGWVLAAIGGSF
;
A
#
# COMPACT_ATOMS: atom_id res chain seq x y z
N MET A 1 -13.66 -20.36 -16.35
CA MET A 1 -14.31 -19.06 -16.57
C MET A 1 -15.00 -18.73 -15.26
N GLU A 2 -14.30 -18.05 -14.36
CA GLU A 2 -14.77 -17.76 -13.01
C GLU A 2 -15.60 -16.49 -13.07
N GLU A 3 -16.92 -16.64 -13.07
CA GLU A 3 -17.86 -15.52 -12.97
C GLU A 3 -17.58 -14.76 -11.68
N THR A 4 -16.96 -13.60 -11.83
CA THR A 4 -16.77 -12.62 -10.76
C THR A 4 -18.15 -12.09 -10.37
N GLN A 5 -18.78 -12.77 -9.41
CA GLN A 5 -20.00 -12.34 -8.71
C GLN A 5 -19.97 -10.81 -8.52
N PRO A 6 -21.01 -10.07 -8.98
CA PRO A 6 -20.98 -8.61 -8.94
C PRO A 6 -20.90 -8.18 -7.49
N ILE A 7 -19.72 -7.72 -7.09
CA ILE A 7 -19.48 -7.30 -5.72
C ILE A 7 -20.42 -6.13 -5.48
N ASN A 8 -21.48 -6.34 -4.69
CA ASN A 8 -22.42 -5.29 -4.28
C ASN A 8 -21.70 -4.31 -3.35
N ARG A 9 -20.81 -3.51 -3.93
CA ARG A 9 -20.03 -2.46 -3.29
C ARG A 9 -20.87 -1.20 -3.30
N SER A 10 -20.79 -0.44 -2.21
CA SER A 10 -21.29 0.93 -2.20
C SER A 10 -20.70 1.70 -3.37
N LYS A 11 -21.56 2.42 -4.12
CA LYS A 11 -21.17 3.25 -5.28
C LYS A 11 -20.00 4.19 -4.96
N PHE A 12 -19.89 4.61 -3.69
CA PHE A 12 -18.79 5.42 -3.18
C PHE A 12 -17.43 4.72 -3.31
N VAL A 13 -17.31 3.46 -2.89
CA VAL A 13 -16.04 2.71 -2.90
C VAL A 13 -15.54 2.52 -4.33
N VAL A 14 -16.45 2.15 -5.24
CA VAL A 14 -16.11 1.96 -6.66
C VAL A 14 -15.58 3.26 -7.27
N LYS A 15 -16.22 4.40 -6.96
CA LYS A 15 -15.76 5.72 -7.42
C LYS A 15 -14.38 6.07 -6.88
N THR A 16 -14.11 5.79 -5.60
CA THR A 16 -12.78 6.02 -5.00
C THR A 16 -11.70 5.15 -5.64
N VAL A 17 -11.97 3.85 -5.84
CA VAL A 17 -11.04 2.94 -6.53
C VAL A 17 -10.72 3.44 -7.92
N PHE A 18 -11.75 3.80 -8.70
CA PHE A 18 -11.58 4.31 -10.06
C PHE A 18 -10.66 5.54 -10.09
N PHE A 19 -10.88 6.50 -9.20
CA PHE A 19 -10.06 7.71 -9.11
C PHE A 19 -8.61 7.40 -8.71
N LEU A 20 -8.41 6.52 -7.73
CA LEU A 20 -7.07 6.09 -7.32
C LEU A 20 -6.32 5.34 -8.42
N SER A 21 -7.00 4.50 -9.21
CA SER A 21 -6.40 3.81 -10.35
C SER A 21 -5.93 4.79 -11.43
N ILE A 22 -6.70 5.87 -11.68
CA ILE A 22 -6.28 6.94 -12.61
C ILE A 22 -5.03 7.63 -12.09
N ILE A 23 -4.99 8.00 -10.80
CA ILE A 23 -3.81 8.62 -10.18
C ILE A 23 -2.58 7.72 -10.31
N LEU A 24 -2.72 6.43 -10.01
CA LEU A 24 -1.63 5.46 -10.13
C LEU A 24 -1.12 5.38 -11.57
N SER A 25 -2.03 5.35 -12.54
CA SER A 25 -1.69 5.27 -13.97
C SER A 25 -0.94 6.52 -14.44
N LEU A 26 -1.43 7.71 -14.05
CA LEU A 26 -0.76 8.98 -14.34
C LEU A 26 0.62 9.06 -13.67
N PHE A 27 0.74 8.58 -12.43
CA PHE A 27 2.02 8.52 -11.71
C PHE A 27 3.06 7.69 -12.47
N HIS A 28 2.67 6.52 -13.00
CA HIS A 28 3.56 5.69 -13.82
C HIS A 28 3.94 6.35 -15.15
N LEU A 29 2.97 6.96 -15.85
CA LEU A 29 3.26 7.67 -17.10
C LEU A 29 4.19 8.86 -16.88
N TYR A 30 4.00 9.61 -15.80
CA TYR A 30 4.85 10.75 -15.44
C TYR A 30 6.28 10.31 -15.11
N THR A 31 6.44 9.31 -14.23
CA THR A 31 7.77 8.79 -13.83
C THR A 31 8.51 8.10 -14.97
N GLY A 32 7.81 7.45 -15.91
CA GLY A 32 8.41 6.83 -17.08
C GLY A 32 8.79 7.80 -18.21
N GLY A 33 8.06 8.91 -18.35
CA GLY A 33 8.24 9.86 -19.45
C GLY A 33 9.06 11.11 -19.13
N PHE A 34 8.89 11.71 -17.95
CA PHE A 34 9.37 13.08 -17.65
C PHE A 34 10.40 13.19 -16.52
N GLY A 35 10.67 12.13 -15.75
CA GLY A 35 11.96 11.99 -15.07
C GLY A 35 12.00 11.76 -13.54
N VAL A 36 13.24 11.40 -13.16
CA VAL A 36 13.97 11.33 -11.87
C VAL A 36 13.23 11.63 -10.55
N LEU A 37 12.19 10.86 -10.23
CA LEU A 37 11.95 10.55 -8.82
C LEU A 37 13.03 9.57 -8.35
N THR A 38 13.55 9.77 -7.15
CA THR A 38 14.51 8.82 -6.60
C THR A 38 13.85 7.45 -6.50
N ALA A 39 14.59 6.38 -6.84
CA ALA A 39 14.02 5.03 -6.88
C ALA A 39 13.37 4.63 -5.54
N MET A 40 13.82 5.22 -4.43
CA MET A 40 13.23 5.03 -3.11
C MET A 40 11.88 5.74 -2.96
N LEU A 41 11.76 7.03 -3.31
CA LEU A 41 10.50 7.75 -3.23
C LEU A 41 9.44 7.17 -4.17
N GLN A 42 9.85 6.81 -5.39
CA GLN A 42 8.93 6.22 -6.36
C GLN A 42 8.33 4.90 -5.85
N ARG A 43 9.15 4.00 -5.30
CA ARG A 43 8.69 2.73 -4.73
C ARG A 43 7.77 2.94 -3.53
N ASN A 44 8.10 3.87 -2.64
CA ASN A 44 7.26 4.17 -1.47
C ASN A 44 5.88 4.71 -1.86
N LEU A 45 5.83 5.67 -2.80
CA LEU A 45 4.57 6.23 -3.29
C LEU A 45 3.73 5.18 -4.01
N HIS A 46 4.34 4.42 -4.92
CA HIS A 46 3.66 3.32 -5.61
C HIS A 46 3.09 2.29 -4.63
N LEU A 47 3.90 1.81 -3.68
CA LEU A 47 3.49 0.81 -2.69
C LEU A 47 2.32 1.31 -1.84
N THR A 48 2.37 2.57 -1.41
CA THR A 48 1.31 3.21 -0.63
C THR A 48 -0.01 3.25 -1.40
N LEU A 49 0.03 3.70 -2.66
CA LEU A 49 -1.16 3.73 -3.52
C LEU A 49 -1.73 2.32 -3.71
N VAL A 50 -0.89 1.35 -4.07
CA VAL A 50 -1.32 -0.04 -4.29
C VAL A 50 -1.91 -0.64 -3.02
N LEU A 51 -1.33 -0.44 -1.85
CA LEU A 51 -1.87 -0.96 -0.58
C LEU A 51 -3.25 -0.37 -0.26
N ILE A 52 -3.44 0.94 -0.49
CA ILE A 52 -4.75 1.58 -0.30
C ILE A 52 -5.79 0.96 -1.25
N LEU A 53 -5.43 0.77 -2.52
CA LEU A 53 -6.29 0.07 -3.47
C LEU A 53 -6.60 -1.36 -2.98
N VAL A 54 -5.60 -2.14 -2.59
CA VAL A 54 -5.79 -3.52 -2.12
C VAL A 54 -6.73 -3.58 -0.94
N PHE A 55 -6.58 -2.72 0.07
CA PHE A 55 -7.47 -2.69 1.23
C PHE A 55 -8.90 -2.24 0.88
N LEU A 56 -9.08 -1.41 -0.15
CA LEU A 56 -10.41 -1.07 -0.68
C LEU A 56 -11.05 -2.21 -1.49
N LEU A 57 -10.26 -2.87 -2.35
CA LEU A 57 -10.71 -3.94 -3.25
C LEU A 57 -10.88 -5.29 -2.54
N TYR A 58 -10.13 -5.57 -1.48
CA TYR A 58 -10.09 -6.87 -0.79
C TYR A 58 -10.26 -6.68 0.74
N PRO A 59 -11.50 -6.50 1.23
CA PRO A 59 -11.79 -6.31 2.64
C PRO A 59 -11.52 -7.60 3.43
N ILE A 60 -11.09 -7.47 4.69
CA ILE A 60 -10.80 -8.62 5.59
C ILE A 60 -11.97 -9.58 5.74
N HIS A 61 -13.19 -9.06 5.75
CA HIS A 61 -14.38 -9.84 6.03
C HIS A 61 -15.56 -9.38 5.20
N LYS A 62 -16.42 -10.35 4.81
CA LYS A 62 -17.71 -10.06 4.16
C LYS A 62 -18.68 -9.33 5.11
N SER A 63 -18.42 -9.35 6.42
CA SER A 63 -19.23 -8.68 7.43
C SER A 63 -18.91 -7.19 7.52
N ALA A 64 -19.95 -6.35 7.46
CA ALA A 64 -19.84 -4.90 7.54
C ALA A 64 -19.18 -4.40 8.84
N LYS A 65 -19.27 -5.16 9.94
CA LYS A 65 -18.65 -4.83 11.24
C LYS A 65 -17.13 -4.84 11.24
N VAL A 66 -16.46 -5.46 10.26
CA VAL A 66 -14.99 -5.58 10.24
C VAL A 66 -14.36 -4.59 9.24
N ARG A 67 -15.17 -3.88 8.45
CA ARG A 67 -14.71 -2.92 7.44
C ARG A 67 -14.01 -1.69 8.02
N TRP A 68 -14.23 -1.35 9.30
CA TRP A 68 -13.51 -0.23 9.93
C TRP A 68 -12.01 -0.51 10.09
N LEU A 69 -11.61 -1.78 10.25
CA LEU A 69 -10.20 -2.17 10.33
C LEU A 69 -9.47 -1.88 9.02
N ASP A 70 -10.12 -2.04 7.87
CA ASP A 70 -9.52 -1.72 6.56
C ASP A 70 -9.19 -0.22 6.46
N TYR A 71 -10.03 0.66 7.02
CA TYR A 71 -9.74 2.10 7.09
C TYR A 71 -8.59 2.41 8.06
N VAL A 72 -8.46 1.68 9.16
CA VAL A 72 -7.32 1.81 10.08
C VAL A 72 -6.02 1.42 9.36
N PHE A 73 -6.01 0.30 8.63
CA PHE A 73 -4.84 -0.10 7.86
C PHE A 73 -4.46 0.92 6.79
N ILE A 74 -5.44 1.50 6.08
CA ILE A 74 -5.21 2.60 5.13
C ILE A 74 -4.58 3.81 5.83
N PHE A 75 -5.06 4.17 7.02
CA PHE A 75 -4.52 5.29 7.76
C PHE A 75 -3.08 5.05 8.22
N ILE A 76 -2.75 3.83 8.64
CA ILE A 76 -1.39 3.44 9.01
C ILE A 76 -0.46 3.46 7.79
N VAL A 77 -0.90 2.97 6.63
CA VAL A 77 -0.14 3.04 5.36
C VAL A 77 0.16 4.49 4.99
N LEU A 78 -0.85 5.37 5.07
CA LEU A 78 -0.67 6.79 4.79
C LEU A 78 0.29 7.46 5.79
N GLY A 79 0.15 7.19 7.07
CA GLY A 79 1.05 7.72 8.11
C GLY A 79 2.50 7.27 7.92
N SER A 80 2.70 6.00 7.56
CA SER A 80 4.03 5.43 7.29
C SER A 80 4.65 6.07 6.04
N CYS A 81 3.86 6.28 4.98
CA CYS A 81 4.31 6.96 3.77
C CYS A 81 4.73 8.41 4.04
N LEU A 82 3.90 9.16 4.77
CA LEU A 82 4.21 10.54 5.16
C LEU A 82 5.50 10.63 5.97
N TYR A 83 5.69 9.74 6.95
CA TYR A 83 6.93 9.69 7.73
C TYR A 83 8.17 9.49 6.85
N ILE A 84 8.11 8.54 5.91
CA ILE A 84 9.23 8.23 5.01
C ILE A 84 9.52 9.41 4.08
N ILE A 85 8.50 10.08 3.54
CA ILE A 85 8.68 11.24 2.67
C ILE A 85 9.27 12.43 3.44
N SER A 86 8.76 12.72 4.65
CA SER A 86 9.26 13.83 5.47
C SER A 86 10.67 13.60 5.99
N THR A 87 11.03 12.35 6.29
CA THR A 87 12.36 11.99 6.81
C THR A 87 13.33 11.59 5.69
N TYR A 88 12.91 11.67 4.43
CA TYR A 88 13.65 11.15 3.28
C TYR A 88 15.07 11.72 3.18
N GLU A 89 15.23 13.04 3.30
CA GLU A 89 16.56 13.64 3.22
C GLU A 89 17.45 13.20 4.39
N GLN A 90 16.89 13.13 5.59
CA GLN A 90 17.62 12.69 6.78
C GLN A 90 18.02 11.21 6.69
N LEU A 91 17.18 10.38 6.07
CA LEU A 91 17.47 8.97 5.77
C LEU A 91 18.65 8.84 4.81
N LEU A 92 18.77 9.74 3.82
CA LEU A 92 19.92 9.76 2.90
C LEU A 92 21.23 10.19 3.59
N PHE A 93 21.17 11.10 4.58
CA PHE A 93 22.34 11.52 5.34
C PHE A 93 22.70 10.56 6.49
N ARG A 94 21.76 9.71 6.94
CA ARG A 94 21.94 8.72 8.01
C ARG A 94 22.04 7.28 7.49
N VAL A 95 22.41 7.09 6.22
CA VAL A 95 22.57 5.76 5.61
C VAL A 95 23.54 4.95 6.47
N GLY A 96 23.04 3.87 7.09
CA GLY A 96 23.80 3.00 7.99
C GLY A 96 23.51 3.18 9.50
N ASN A 97 22.81 4.23 9.91
CA ASN A 97 22.37 4.41 11.31
C ASN A 97 20.90 4.84 11.42
N PRO A 98 19.94 3.93 11.12
CA PRO A 98 18.53 4.23 11.19
C PRO A 98 18.07 4.39 12.64
N VAL A 99 17.26 5.41 12.89
CA VAL A 99 16.65 5.69 14.19
C VAL A 99 15.58 4.63 14.48
N PHE A 100 15.20 4.47 15.75
CA PHE A 100 14.14 3.54 16.16
C PHE A 100 12.85 3.70 15.33
N LEU A 101 12.44 4.94 15.06
CA LEU A 101 11.23 5.23 14.28
C LEU A 101 11.32 4.74 12.83
N ASP A 102 12.48 4.85 12.18
CA ASP A 102 12.69 4.37 10.81
C ASP A 102 12.50 2.85 10.73
N LYS A 103 13.05 2.13 11.73
CA LYS A 103 12.88 0.69 11.87
C LYS A 103 11.44 0.31 12.16
N PHE A 104 10.78 1.04 13.05
CA PHE A 104 9.39 0.80 13.43
C PHE A 104 8.44 0.93 12.23
N PHE A 105 8.49 2.04 11.50
CA PHE A 105 7.65 2.24 10.31
C PHE A 105 8.02 1.30 9.16
N GLY A 106 9.30 0.93 9.03
CA GLY A 106 9.75 -0.07 8.07
C GLY A 106 9.14 -1.46 8.34
N VAL A 107 9.24 -1.96 9.57
CA VAL A 107 8.64 -3.24 9.97
C VAL A 107 7.12 -3.19 9.82
N LEU A 108 6.50 -2.09 10.23
CA LEU A 108 5.05 -1.91 10.09
C LEU A 108 4.61 -1.99 8.62
N MET A 109 5.34 -1.35 7.71
CA MET A 109 5.08 -1.41 6.28
C MET A 109 5.24 -2.84 5.74
N ILE A 110 6.29 -3.57 6.16
CA ILE A 110 6.49 -4.98 5.76
C ILE A 110 5.29 -5.84 6.19
N LEU A 111 4.83 -5.70 7.44
CA LEU A 111 3.66 -6.43 7.94
C LEU A 111 2.40 -6.11 7.16
N LEU A 112 2.18 -4.83 6.81
CA LEU A 112 1.04 -4.39 6.00
C LEU A 112 1.09 -4.99 4.59
N VAL A 113 2.28 -5.08 3.98
CA VAL A 113 2.47 -5.69 2.67
C VAL A 113 2.24 -7.20 2.70
N LEU A 114 2.75 -7.89 3.72
CA LEU A 114 2.51 -9.32 3.90
C LEU A 114 1.02 -9.60 4.09
N GLU A 115 0.34 -8.78 4.89
CA GLU A 115 -1.10 -8.88 5.10
C GLU A 115 -1.89 -8.59 3.80
N ALA A 116 -1.51 -7.57 3.04
CA ALA A 116 -2.11 -7.30 1.73
C ALA A 116 -1.88 -8.44 0.73
N THR A 117 -0.67 -9.00 0.69
CA THR A 117 -0.32 -10.15 -0.14
C THR A 117 -1.15 -11.37 0.23
N ARG A 118 -1.29 -11.65 1.53
CA ARG A 118 -2.14 -12.74 2.05
C ARG A 118 -3.59 -12.59 1.61
N ARG A 119 -4.10 -11.35 1.51
CA ARG A 119 -5.47 -11.06 1.04
C ARG A 119 -5.67 -11.27 -0.46
N VAL A 120 -4.67 -10.93 -1.28
CA VAL A 120 -4.79 -10.98 -2.75
C VAL A 120 -4.39 -12.34 -3.32
N ALA A 121 -3.24 -12.87 -2.91
CA ALA A 121 -2.62 -14.06 -3.50
C ALA A 121 -2.73 -15.31 -2.61
N GLY A 122 -3.28 -15.18 -1.39
CA GLY A 122 -3.42 -16.27 -0.43
C GLY A 122 -2.16 -16.55 0.39
N TRP A 123 -2.22 -17.61 1.20
CA TRP A 123 -1.19 -17.92 2.21
C TRP A 123 0.15 -18.33 1.62
N VAL A 124 0.17 -18.92 0.43
CA VAL A 124 1.39 -19.45 -0.20
C VAL A 124 2.38 -18.32 -0.48
N LEU A 125 1.91 -17.22 -1.10
CA LEU A 125 2.79 -16.11 -1.48
C LEU A 125 3.28 -15.30 -0.27
N ALA A 126 2.43 -15.17 0.77
CA ALA A 126 2.81 -14.49 2.00
C ALA A 126 3.83 -15.29 2.82
N ALA A 127 3.69 -16.63 2.89
CA ALA A 127 4.61 -17.49 3.63
C ALA A 127 6.00 -17.54 3.00
N ILE A 128 6.05 -17.65 1.66
CA ILE A 128 7.31 -17.58 0.92
C ILE A 128 7.94 -16.19 1.14
N GLY A 129 7.14 -15.12 0.96
CA GLY A 129 7.54 -13.73 1.18
C GLY A 129 8.19 -13.41 2.54
N GLY A 130 7.76 -14.08 3.61
CA GLY A 130 8.29 -13.89 4.95
C GLY A 130 9.47 -14.79 5.33
N SER A 131 9.86 -15.74 4.47
CA SER A 131 10.89 -16.75 4.78
C SER A 131 12.31 -16.33 4.39
N PHE A 132 12.49 -15.23 3.68
CA PHE A 132 13.76 -14.69 3.19
C PHE A 132 13.95 -13.24 3.60
#